data_AF-A0AAV0I9Y5-F1
#
_entry.id   AF-A0AAV0I9Y5-F1
#
_cell.length_a   1.000
_cell.length_b   1.000
_cell.length_c   1.000
_cell.angle_alpha   90.00
_cell.angle_beta   90.00
_cell.angle_gamma   90.00
#
_symmetry.space_group_name_H-M   'P 1'
#
loop_
_entity.id
_entity.type
_entity.pdbx_description
1 polymer ?
#
loop_
_entity_poly.entity_id
_entity_poly.type
_entity_poly.pdbx_seq_one_letter_code
_entity_poly.pdbx_strand_id
1 'polypeptide(L)'
;CCGGEGRVGGFQDGGGGGQGGGEEGRCRRFVIRVKRGVYKENVEVGSGLKNVMLVGDGMRNTVITGSRSVGGGSTTFRSATFAVNGAGFIARGITFRNTAGPQNHQAVALRSDSDRSVFYQCSIEGYQDTLYVHSQRQFYRECYIYGTVDFIFGNAAAVLQNCMIYARRPMKSQKITITAQGRTTRTRTRASRSTTLGSWLPRT
;
A
#
# COMPACT_ATOMS: atom_id res chain seq x y z
N CYS A 1 16.13 16.82 -12.58
CA CYS A 1 14.66 16.72 -12.56
C CYS A 1 14.09 15.30 -12.38
N CYS A 2 14.86 14.20 -12.49
CA CYS A 2 14.43 12.88 -12.00
C CYS A 2 15.67 12.17 -11.46
N GLY A 3 15.71 11.91 -10.15
CA GLY A 3 16.89 11.38 -9.46
C GLY A 3 17.32 12.33 -8.34
N GLY A 4 16.54 12.35 -7.27
CA GLY A 4 17.17 12.54 -5.97
C GLY A 4 17.82 11.21 -5.62
N GLU A 5 19.10 11.22 -5.27
CA GLU A 5 19.71 10.08 -4.58
C GLU A 5 18.94 9.88 -3.26
N GLY A 6 18.01 8.94 -3.27
CA GLY A 6 17.29 8.52 -2.09
C GLY A 6 17.30 7.00 -2.09
N ARG A 7 17.90 6.41 -1.06
CA ARG A 7 17.81 4.97 -0.83
C ARG A 7 16.34 4.62 -0.53
N VAL A 8 15.74 3.78 -1.37
CA VAL A 8 14.48 3.11 -1.04
C VAL A 8 14.85 1.84 -0.25
N GLY A 9 15.04 1.99 1.06
CA GLY A 9 15.40 0.87 1.94
C GLY A 9 16.70 0.14 1.56
N GLY A 10 16.86 -1.09 2.06
CA GLY A 10 18.06 -1.93 1.85
C GLY A 10 18.15 -2.61 0.48
N PHE A 11 17.37 -2.20 -0.53
CA PHE A 11 17.32 -2.87 -1.82
C PHE A 11 18.48 -2.45 -2.74
N GLN A 12 19.33 -3.42 -3.11
CA GLN A 12 20.40 -3.22 -4.09
C GLN A 12 19.82 -3.07 -5.50
N ASP A 13 20.36 -2.09 -6.22
CA ASP A 13 20.05 -1.79 -7.61
C ASP A 13 20.39 -2.99 -8.53
N GLY A 14 19.55 -3.22 -9.54
CA GLY A 14 19.67 -4.33 -10.47
C GLY A 14 19.43 -3.91 -11.93
N GLY A 15 19.68 -2.65 -12.30
CA GLY A 15 19.51 -2.20 -13.69
C GLY A 15 20.35 -0.96 -14.03
N GLY A 16 21.33 -1.13 -14.92
CA GLY A 16 22.33 -0.13 -15.28
C GLY A 16 21.79 1.21 -15.78
N GLY A 17 22.45 2.29 -15.34
CA GLY A 17 22.25 3.64 -15.84
C GLY A 17 22.76 3.78 -17.26
N GLY A 18 21.84 3.78 -18.23
CA GLY A 18 22.12 4.19 -19.61
C GLY A 18 21.94 5.70 -19.77
N GLN A 19 23.05 6.44 -19.91
CA GLN A 19 23.02 7.76 -20.53
C GLN A 19 22.80 7.59 -22.04
N GLY A 20 21.72 8.17 -22.54
CA GLY A 20 21.44 8.26 -23.98
C GLY A 20 20.75 9.59 -24.22
N GLY A 21 21.45 10.48 -24.92
CA GLY A 21 21.05 11.86 -25.19
C GLY A 21 19.88 11.99 -26.17
N GLY A 22 19.26 13.18 -26.13
CA GLY A 22 18.32 13.66 -27.14
C GLY A 22 16.86 13.25 -26.94
N GLU A 23 16.18 13.81 -25.94
CA GLU A 23 14.72 14.10 -25.96
C GLU A 23 14.35 14.88 -24.68
N GLU A 24 13.76 16.07 -24.82
CA GLU A 24 13.29 16.86 -23.69
C GLU A 24 12.28 16.08 -22.81
N GLY A 25 12.59 15.97 -21.52
CA GLY A 25 11.58 15.95 -20.46
C GLY A 25 10.86 14.64 -20.11
N ARG A 26 11.19 13.47 -20.67
CA ARG A 26 10.53 12.22 -20.26
C ARG A 26 11.13 11.66 -18.97
N CYS A 27 10.46 11.89 -17.85
CA CYS A 27 10.85 11.30 -16.56
C CYS A 27 10.71 9.77 -16.63
N ARG A 28 11.82 9.08 -16.90
CA ARG A 28 11.89 7.62 -17.03
C ARG A 28 11.52 6.97 -15.70
N ARG A 29 10.81 5.84 -15.77
CA ARG A 29 10.42 5.06 -14.60
C ARG A 29 11.65 4.31 -14.06
N PHE A 30 11.92 4.46 -12.76
CA PHE A 30 12.98 3.73 -12.08
C PHE A 30 12.42 2.43 -11.50
N VAL A 31 12.94 1.28 -11.93
CA VAL A 31 12.38 -0.04 -11.56
C VAL A 31 13.31 -0.73 -10.57
N ILE A 32 12.80 -1.03 -9.39
CA ILE A 32 13.48 -1.78 -8.34
C ILE A 32 12.88 -3.18 -8.31
N ARG A 33 13.71 -4.20 -8.55
CA ARG A 33 13.32 -5.60 -8.42
C ARG A 33 13.64 -6.11 -7.02
N VAL A 34 12.62 -6.64 -6.36
CA VAL A 34 12.73 -7.22 -5.03
C VAL A 34 12.62 -8.74 -5.15
N LYS A 35 13.74 -9.42 -4.90
CA LYS A 35 13.76 -10.88 -4.92
C LYS A 35 12.83 -11.47 -3.85
N ARG A 36 12.50 -12.75 -3.99
CA ARG A 36 11.77 -13.48 -2.96
C ARG A 36 12.51 -13.44 -1.62
N GLY A 37 11.77 -13.20 -0.55
CA GLY A 37 12.32 -13.02 0.79
C GLY A 37 11.34 -12.33 1.73
N VAL A 38 11.70 -12.35 3.01
CA VAL A 38 11.00 -11.60 4.06
C VAL A 38 11.94 -10.49 4.55
N TYR A 39 11.56 -9.25 4.27
CA TYR A 39 12.31 -8.04 4.58
C TYR A 39 11.71 -7.38 5.81
N LYS A 40 12.42 -7.45 6.94
CA LYS A 40 11.99 -6.88 8.23
C LYS A 40 12.49 -5.44 8.37
N GLU A 41 11.84 -4.51 7.68
CA GLU A 41 12.23 -3.10 7.65
C GLU A 41 11.02 -2.17 7.47
N ASN A 42 11.16 -0.93 7.94
CA ASN A 42 10.22 0.15 7.64
C ASN A 42 10.79 1.00 6.51
N VAL A 43 10.06 1.12 5.39
CA VAL A 43 10.53 1.81 4.18
C VAL A 43 9.69 3.05 3.92
N GLU A 44 10.35 4.14 3.51
CA GLU A 44 9.69 5.36 3.05
C GLU A 44 10.22 5.79 1.68
N VAL A 45 9.31 5.91 0.70
CA VAL A 45 9.59 6.51 -0.60
C VAL A 45 9.27 8.01 -0.52
N GLY A 46 10.29 8.81 -0.24
CA GLY A 46 10.16 10.26 -0.09
C GLY A 46 9.61 10.96 -1.34
N SER A 47 9.10 12.19 -1.17
CA SER A 47 8.46 12.97 -2.25
C SER A 47 9.40 13.34 -3.41
N GLY A 48 10.72 13.36 -3.17
CA GLY A 48 11.75 13.53 -4.20
C GLY A 48 11.93 12.32 -5.13
N LEU A 49 11.46 11.14 -4.71
CA LEU A 49 11.59 9.88 -5.45
C LEU A 49 10.33 9.62 -6.29
N LYS A 50 10.25 10.29 -7.44
CA LYS A 50 9.11 10.19 -8.37
C LYS A 50 9.29 9.03 -9.36
N ASN A 51 8.17 8.47 -9.84
CA ASN A 51 8.12 7.42 -10.86
C ASN A 51 8.92 6.15 -10.51
N VAL A 52 8.97 5.79 -9.22
CA VAL A 52 9.56 4.53 -8.76
C VAL A 52 8.56 3.39 -8.94
N MET A 53 9.02 2.26 -9.45
CA MET A 53 8.27 1.02 -9.55
C MET A 53 8.96 -0.10 -8.80
N LEU A 54 8.28 -0.68 -7.82
CA LEU A 54 8.73 -1.81 -7.03
C LEU A 54 8.09 -3.10 -7.57
N VAL A 55 8.90 -4.10 -7.94
CA VAL A 55 8.43 -5.36 -8.53
C VAL A 55 8.98 -6.54 -7.73
N GLY A 56 8.09 -7.30 -7.10
CA GLY A 56 8.44 -8.51 -6.37
C GLY A 56 8.33 -9.77 -7.22
N ASP A 57 8.87 -10.88 -6.70
CA ASP A 57 8.75 -12.23 -7.28
C ASP A 57 7.36 -12.87 -7.01
N GLY A 58 6.36 -12.05 -6.74
CA GLY A 58 4.98 -12.44 -6.43
C GLY A 58 4.63 -12.21 -4.96
N MET A 59 3.36 -11.86 -4.71
CA MET A 59 2.89 -11.47 -3.37
C MET A 59 3.19 -12.52 -2.28
N ARG A 60 3.14 -13.82 -2.62
CA ARG A 60 3.44 -14.91 -1.66
C ARG A 60 4.94 -15.07 -1.37
N ASN A 61 5.80 -14.57 -2.25
CA ASN A 61 7.23 -14.81 -2.24
C ASN A 61 8.02 -13.60 -1.69
N THR A 62 7.49 -12.39 -1.87
CA THR A 62 8.16 -11.15 -1.48
C THR A 62 7.32 -10.41 -0.44
N VAL A 63 7.83 -10.33 0.79
CA VAL A 63 7.13 -9.74 1.93
C VAL A 63 7.99 -8.65 2.57
N ILE A 64 7.48 -7.44 2.65
CA ILE A 64 8.02 -6.36 3.48
C ILE A 64 7.17 -6.28 4.75
N THR A 65 7.80 -6.44 5.92
CA THR A 65 7.09 -6.59 7.19
C THR A 65 7.67 -5.70 8.29
N GLY A 66 6.78 -5.14 9.10
CA GLY A 66 7.11 -4.35 10.29
C GLY A 66 6.09 -4.60 11.40
N SER A 67 6.26 -3.94 12.56
CA SER A 67 5.39 -4.13 13.73
C SER A 67 5.18 -2.85 14.54
N ARG A 68 5.42 -1.67 13.95
CA ARG A 68 5.15 -0.39 14.62
C ARG A 68 3.64 -0.21 14.78
N SER A 69 3.24 0.40 15.89
CA SER A 69 1.83 0.57 16.27
C SER A 69 1.66 1.71 17.27
N VAL A 70 0.41 2.16 17.46
CA VAL A 70 0.08 3.15 18.50
C VAL A 70 0.24 2.56 19.90
N GLY A 71 -0.16 1.31 20.12
CA GLY A 71 0.08 0.61 21.39
C GLY A 71 1.58 0.49 21.74
N GLY A 72 2.45 0.46 20.72
CA GLY A 72 3.90 0.48 20.88
C GLY A 72 4.55 1.87 20.91
N GLY A 73 3.78 2.95 21.08
CA GLY A 73 4.30 4.32 21.20
C GLY A 73 4.54 5.06 19.88
N SER A 74 4.11 4.51 18.74
CA SER A 74 4.11 5.23 17.46
C SER A 74 2.84 6.07 17.29
N THR A 75 2.80 6.92 16.27
CA THR A 75 1.54 7.50 15.80
C THR A 75 0.97 6.65 14.68
N THR A 76 -0.34 6.72 14.41
CA THR A 76 -0.93 6.01 13.26
C THR A 76 -0.17 6.30 11.96
N PHE A 77 0.16 7.57 11.71
CA PHE A 77 0.91 8.00 10.52
C PHE A 77 2.32 7.39 10.43
N ARG A 78 3.05 7.32 11.55
CA ARG A 78 4.42 6.79 11.62
C ARG A 78 4.50 5.28 11.83
N SER A 79 3.38 4.62 12.06
CA SER A 79 3.31 3.16 12.23
C SER A 79 3.43 2.38 10.91
N ALA A 80 3.38 3.07 9.76
CA ALA A 80 3.47 2.48 8.44
C ALA A 80 4.73 1.62 8.26
N THR A 81 4.51 0.36 7.84
CA THR A 81 5.61 -0.52 7.40
C THR A 81 6.18 -0.03 6.07
N PHE A 82 5.31 0.36 5.13
CA PHE A 82 5.71 0.95 3.87
C PHE A 82 4.95 2.27 3.66
N ALA A 83 5.68 3.36 3.45
CA ALA A 83 5.13 4.69 3.22
C ALA A 83 5.54 5.22 1.84
N VAL A 84 4.59 5.79 1.10
CA VAL A 84 4.84 6.30 -0.25
C VAL A 84 4.37 7.73 -0.39
N ASN A 85 5.30 8.66 -0.58
CA ASN A 85 5.01 10.08 -0.79
C ASN A 85 5.36 10.52 -2.23
N GLY A 86 6.28 9.82 -2.91
CA GLY A 86 6.71 10.15 -4.28
C GLY A 86 5.64 9.86 -5.33
N ALA A 87 5.32 10.82 -6.20
CA ALA A 87 4.26 10.71 -7.21
C ALA A 87 4.58 9.65 -8.29
N GLY A 88 3.53 9.03 -8.85
CA GLY A 88 3.66 8.03 -9.91
C GLY A 88 4.24 6.70 -9.45
N PHE A 89 4.16 6.40 -8.15
CA PHE A 89 4.68 5.16 -7.59
C PHE A 89 3.87 3.94 -8.08
N ILE A 90 4.57 2.84 -8.37
CA ILE A 90 3.92 1.57 -8.70
C ILE A 90 4.49 0.47 -7.81
N ALA A 91 3.63 -0.39 -7.27
CA ALA A 91 4.05 -1.67 -6.71
C ALA A 91 3.34 -2.82 -7.42
N ARG A 92 4.08 -3.90 -7.69
CA ARG A 92 3.53 -5.12 -8.26
C ARG A 92 4.10 -6.37 -7.58
N GLY A 93 3.22 -7.31 -7.24
CA GLY A 93 3.65 -8.65 -6.82
C GLY A 93 4.38 -8.66 -5.47
N ILE A 94 3.95 -7.82 -4.52
CA ILE A 94 4.60 -7.65 -3.21
C ILE A 94 3.55 -7.67 -2.10
N THR A 95 3.92 -8.22 -0.95
CA THR A 95 3.15 -8.11 0.29
C THR A 95 3.71 -7.02 1.20
N PHE A 96 2.86 -6.13 1.66
CA PHE A 96 3.13 -5.18 2.74
C PHE A 96 2.39 -5.64 4.00
N ARG A 97 3.12 -5.86 5.09
CA ARG A 97 2.56 -6.48 6.30
C ARG A 97 2.92 -5.71 7.57
N ASN A 98 1.93 -5.48 8.43
CA ASN A 98 2.16 -5.09 9.81
C ASN A 98 1.75 -6.22 10.77
N THR A 99 2.69 -6.72 11.57
CA THR A 99 2.50 -7.84 12.49
C THR A 99 2.31 -7.42 13.94
N ALA A 100 1.99 -6.14 14.23
CA ALA A 100 1.75 -5.68 15.59
C ALA A 100 0.63 -6.46 16.29
N GLY A 101 -0.37 -6.92 15.55
CA GLY A 101 -1.51 -7.65 16.11
C GLY A 101 -2.62 -6.72 16.63
N PRO A 102 -3.83 -7.26 16.87
CA PRO A 102 -4.99 -6.44 17.18
C PRO A 102 -4.93 -5.80 18.58
N GLN A 103 -4.16 -6.38 19.51
CA GLN A 103 -3.95 -5.86 20.86
C GLN A 103 -3.13 -4.57 20.90
N ASN A 104 -2.40 -4.27 19.83
CA ASN A 104 -1.53 -3.09 19.75
C ASN A 104 -2.21 -1.89 19.06
N HIS A 105 -3.53 -1.95 18.90
CA HIS A 105 -4.35 -0.90 18.28
C HIS A 105 -3.88 -0.56 16.85
N GLN A 106 -3.91 0.72 16.46
CA GLN A 106 -3.63 1.18 15.10
C GLN A 106 -2.22 0.78 14.65
N ALA A 107 -2.12 0.09 13.51
CA ALA A 107 -0.85 -0.41 12.98
C ALA A 107 -0.88 -0.52 11.44
N VAL A 108 -0.28 0.47 10.78
CA VAL A 108 -0.37 0.60 9.31
C VAL A 108 0.59 -0.33 8.59
N ALA A 109 0.10 -1.09 7.62
CA ALA A 109 0.92 -1.90 6.73
C ALA A 109 1.42 -1.08 5.54
N LEU A 110 0.51 -0.34 4.90
CA LEU A 110 0.81 0.51 3.75
C LEU A 110 0.15 1.88 3.91
N ARG A 111 0.95 2.95 3.80
CA ARG A 111 0.47 4.33 3.67
C ARG A 111 0.82 4.88 2.29
N SER A 112 -0.16 5.46 1.61
CA SER A 112 0.04 6.17 0.34
C SER A 112 -0.46 7.61 0.41
N ASP A 113 0.45 8.50 0.06
CA ASP A 113 0.30 9.94 -0.18
C ASP A 113 0.65 10.29 -1.65
N SER A 114 0.86 9.26 -2.47
CA SER A 114 1.38 9.38 -3.82
C SER A 114 0.26 9.60 -4.83
N ASP A 115 0.32 10.74 -5.52
CA ASP A 115 -0.58 11.00 -6.65
C ASP A 115 -0.28 10.08 -7.83
N ARG A 116 -1.34 9.53 -8.42
CA ARG A 116 -1.30 8.54 -9.51
C ARG A 116 -0.52 7.27 -9.13
N SER A 117 -0.62 6.85 -7.87
CA SER A 117 -0.03 5.59 -7.42
C SER A 117 -0.86 4.38 -7.86
N VAL A 118 -0.17 3.30 -8.20
CA VAL A 118 -0.79 2.03 -8.63
C VAL A 118 -0.24 0.86 -7.80
N PHE A 119 -1.15 0.05 -7.27
CA PHE A 119 -0.82 -1.21 -6.60
C PHE A 119 -1.52 -2.34 -7.37
N TYR A 120 -0.73 -3.26 -7.92
CA TYR A 120 -1.25 -4.34 -8.77
C TYR A 120 -0.77 -5.70 -8.29
N GLN A 121 -1.70 -6.62 -8.01
CA GLN A 121 -1.34 -7.94 -7.47
C GLN A 121 -0.46 -7.82 -6.21
N CYS A 122 -0.88 -6.96 -5.28
CA CYS A 122 -0.25 -6.79 -3.98
C CYS A 122 -1.10 -7.41 -2.86
N SER A 123 -0.47 -7.84 -1.78
CA SER A 123 -1.16 -8.19 -0.52
C SER A 123 -0.87 -7.11 0.53
N ILE A 124 -1.89 -6.66 1.24
CA ILE A 124 -1.80 -5.62 2.25
C ILE A 124 -2.42 -6.20 3.53
N GLU A 125 -1.57 -6.49 4.51
CA GLU A 125 -1.91 -7.38 5.61
C GLU A 125 -1.71 -6.72 6.98
N GLY A 126 -2.77 -6.66 7.78
CA GLY A 126 -2.71 -6.15 9.14
C GLY A 126 -3.95 -6.51 9.95
N TYR A 127 -4.24 -5.66 10.94
CA TYR A 127 -5.44 -5.73 11.77
C TYR A 127 -6.15 -4.36 11.73
N GLN A 128 -5.99 -3.53 12.76
CA GLN A 128 -6.54 -2.18 12.78
C GLN A 128 -5.69 -1.22 11.93
N ASP A 129 -6.35 -0.36 11.14
CA ASP A 129 -5.71 0.67 10.32
C ASP A 129 -4.71 0.11 9.29
N THR A 130 -5.07 -0.97 8.59
CA THR A 130 -4.11 -1.69 7.72
C THR A 130 -3.66 -0.87 6.49
N LEU A 131 -4.60 -0.39 5.69
CA LEU A 131 -4.34 0.38 4.46
C LEU A 131 -4.74 1.84 4.67
N TYR A 132 -3.73 2.71 4.75
CA TYR A 132 -3.92 4.14 4.88
C TYR A 132 -3.87 4.83 3.51
N VAL A 133 -5.05 4.98 2.89
CA VAL A 133 -5.25 5.77 1.67
C VAL A 133 -5.32 7.26 2.01
N HIS A 134 -4.20 7.81 2.48
CA HIS A 134 -4.15 9.12 3.13
C HIS A 134 -4.66 10.25 2.23
N SER A 135 -4.07 10.44 1.05
CA SER A 135 -4.41 11.54 0.14
C SER A 135 -4.15 11.23 -1.35
N GLN A 136 -4.56 12.12 -2.25
CA GLN A 136 -4.34 12.05 -3.71
C GLN A 136 -5.07 10.92 -4.44
N ARG A 137 -4.75 10.72 -5.72
CA ARG A 137 -5.39 9.71 -6.59
C ARG A 137 -4.63 8.40 -6.53
N GLN A 138 -5.33 7.31 -6.24
CA GLN A 138 -4.73 6.00 -6.03
C GLN A 138 -5.54 4.91 -6.71
N PHE A 139 -4.88 3.92 -7.28
CA PHE A 139 -5.53 2.79 -7.93
C PHE A 139 -4.98 1.45 -7.40
N TYR A 140 -5.86 0.60 -6.91
CA TYR A 140 -5.56 -0.74 -6.42
C TYR A 140 -6.28 -1.74 -7.30
N ARG A 141 -5.55 -2.70 -7.88
CA ARG A 141 -6.12 -3.70 -8.77
C ARG A 141 -5.62 -5.10 -8.45
N GLU A 142 -6.55 -6.06 -8.37
CA GLU A 142 -6.24 -7.47 -8.09
C GLU A 142 -5.43 -7.65 -6.79
N CYS A 143 -5.68 -6.76 -5.81
CA CYS A 143 -5.01 -6.79 -4.52
C CYS A 143 -5.80 -7.59 -3.50
N TYR A 144 -5.07 -8.10 -2.50
CA TYR A 144 -5.63 -8.77 -1.33
C TYR A 144 -5.45 -7.84 -0.14
N ILE A 145 -6.53 -7.50 0.56
CA ILE A 145 -6.49 -6.57 1.70
C ILE A 145 -7.10 -7.27 2.91
N TYR A 146 -6.35 -7.31 4.01
CA TYR A 146 -6.77 -8.00 5.23
C TYR A 146 -6.73 -7.06 6.43
N GLY A 147 -7.78 -7.08 7.26
CA GLY A 147 -7.78 -6.36 8.53
C GLY A 147 -9.02 -6.58 9.37
N THR A 148 -9.18 -5.78 10.43
CA THR A 148 -10.28 -5.90 11.39
C THR A 148 -11.07 -4.59 11.49
N VAL A 149 -10.49 -3.56 12.12
CA VAL A 149 -11.14 -2.27 12.37
C VAL A 149 -10.54 -1.23 11.44
N ASP A 150 -11.40 -0.48 10.75
CA ASP A 150 -11.06 0.65 9.87
C ASP A 150 -9.88 0.35 8.92
N PHE A 151 -9.83 -0.88 8.41
CA PHE A 151 -8.60 -1.38 7.80
C PHE A 151 -8.37 -0.86 6.37
N ILE A 152 -9.31 -0.09 5.81
CA ILE A 152 -9.12 0.79 4.66
C ILE A 152 -9.61 2.18 5.05
N PHE A 153 -8.71 3.13 5.26
CA PHE A 153 -9.07 4.43 5.83
C PHE A 153 -8.26 5.58 5.22
N GLY A 154 -8.79 6.80 5.33
CA GLY A 154 -8.15 8.02 4.85
C GLY A 154 -9.06 8.86 3.95
N ASN A 155 -8.44 9.78 3.20
CA ASN A 155 -9.15 10.80 2.41
C ASN A 155 -8.68 10.88 0.94
N ALA A 156 -8.05 9.84 0.43
CA ALA A 156 -7.67 9.75 -0.98
C ALA A 156 -8.88 9.57 -1.91
N ALA A 157 -8.71 9.97 -3.17
CA ALA A 157 -9.53 9.50 -4.28
C ALA A 157 -8.99 8.12 -4.72
N ALA A 158 -9.39 7.07 -4.00
CA ALA A 158 -8.93 5.70 -4.25
C ALA A 158 -9.99 4.85 -4.96
N VAL A 159 -9.56 4.05 -5.94
CA VAL A 159 -10.38 3.03 -6.59
C VAL A 159 -9.76 1.67 -6.35
N LEU A 160 -10.56 0.74 -5.82
CA LEU A 160 -10.20 -0.67 -5.62
C LEU A 160 -10.99 -1.49 -6.64
N GLN A 161 -10.31 -2.08 -7.62
CA GLN A 161 -10.93 -2.84 -8.70
C GLN A 161 -10.47 -4.30 -8.67
N ASN A 162 -11.41 -5.24 -8.69
CA ASN A 162 -11.13 -6.67 -8.64
C ASN A 162 -10.25 -7.06 -7.43
N CYS A 163 -10.36 -6.32 -6.32
CA CYS A 163 -9.64 -6.63 -5.09
C CYS A 163 -10.45 -7.58 -4.22
N MET A 164 -9.75 -8.45 -3.50
CA MET A 164 -10.33 -9.30 -2.47
C MET A 164 -10.11 -8.68 -1.10
N ILE A 165 -11.22 -8.40 -0.39
CA ILE A 165 -11.21 -7.72 0.91
C ILE A 165 -11.64 -8.73 1.97
N TYR A 166 -10.71 -9.10 2.86
CA TYR A 166 -10.89 -10.14 3.86
C TYR A 166 -10.89 -9.57 5.27
N ALA A 167 -12.05 -9.63 5.91
CA ALA A 167 -12.16 -9.38 7.34
C ALA A 167 -11.50 -10.51 8.15
N ARG A 168 -10.62 -10.16 9.09
CA ARG A 168 -10.01 -11.09 10.04
C ARG A 168 -10.79 -11.16 11.35
N ARG A 169 -10.54 -12.19 12.16
CA ARG A 169 -11.12 -12.31 13.49
C ARG A 169 -10.65 -11.13 14.37
N PRO A 170 -11.55 -10.28 14.87
CA PRO A 170 -11.19 -9.17 15.75
C PRO A 170 -11.02 -9.65 17.20
N MET A 171 -10.63 -8.75 18.11
CA MET A 171 -10.68 -9.04 19.56
C MET A 171 -12.13 -9.16 20.04
N LYS A 172 -12.31 -9.76 21.22
CA LYS A 172 -13.62 -9.83 21.88
C LYS A 172 -14.17 -8.41 22.04
N SER A 173 -15.44 -8.21 21.66
CA SER A 173 -16.15 -6.92 21.69
C SER A 173 -15.72 -5.87 20.67
N GLN A 174 -14.79 -6.15 19.76
CA GLN A 174 -14.50 -5.27 18.62
C GLN A 174 -15.43 -5.57 17.44
N LYS A 175 -15.91 -4.50 16.78
CA LYS A 175 -16.67 -4.59 15.54
C LYS A 175 -15.74 -4.47 14.34
N ILE A 176 -15.96 -5.27 13.31
CA ILE A 176 -15.22 -5.18 12.05
C ILE A 176 -15.81 -4.02 11.25
N THR A 177 -14.95 -3.12 10.80
CA THR A 177 -15.31 -2.04 9.89
C THR A 177 -14.35 -2.07 8.70
N ILE A 178 -14.90 -2.14 7.48
CA ILE A 178 -14.08 -2.24 6.27
C ILE A 178 -13.49 -0.88 5.90
N THR A 179 -14.31 0.18 5.90
CA THR A 179 -13.90 1.51 5.45
C THR A 179 -14.20 2.59 6.47
N ALA A 180 -13.23 3.47 6.75
CA ALA A 180 -13.41 4.72 7.49
C ALA A 180 -12.96 5.90 6.61
N GLN A 181 -13.90 6.43 5.84
CA GLN A 181 -13.64 7.50 4.87
C GLN A 181 -13.69 8.86 5.58
N GLY A 182 -12.59 9.63 5.52
CA GLY A 182 -12.40 10.86 6.30
C GLY A 182 -12.66 12.17 5.54
N ARG A 183 -13.54 12.18 4.54
CA ARG A 183 -13.79 13.37 3.72
C ARG A 183 -14.61 14.40 4.46
N THR A 184 -14.08 15.61 4.52
CA THR A 184 -14.69 16.75 5.22
C THR A 184 -15.42 17.75 4.30
N THR A 185 -15.31 17.64 2.96
CA THR A 185 -15.85 18.62 2.00
C THR A 185 -16.71 18.01 0.86
N ARG A 186 -17.77 18.70 0.39
CA ARG A 186 -18.85 18.16 -0.48
C ARG A 186 -18.59 18.16 -2.01
N THR A 187 -17.41 18.52 -2.50
CA THR A 187 -17.13 18.67 -3.96
C THR A 187 -16.99 17.33 -4.73
N ARG A 188 -18.05 16.92 -5.44
CA ARG A 188 -18.32 15.62 -6.10
C ARG A 188 -17.11 14.82 -6.61
N THR A 189 -16.92 13.62 -6.10
CA THR A 189 -16.24 12.51 -6.79
C THR A 189 -17.20 11.33 -6.78
N ARG A 190 -17.59 10.84 -7.94
CA ARG A 190 -18.62 9.79 -8.07
C ARG A 190 -17.98 8.44 -7.75
N ALA A 191 -18.32 7.82 -6.62
CA ALA A 191 -17.98 6.42 -6.38
C ALA A 191 -18.83 5.57 -7.35
N SER A 192 -18.21 4.91 -8.33
CA SER A 192 -18.88 3.91 -9.14
C SER A 192 -18.72 2.55 -8.46
N ARG A 193 -19.84 1.89 -8.16
CA ARG A 193 -19.85 0.50 -7.66
C ARG A 193 -19.83 -0.42 -8.88
N SER A 194 -18.83 -1.30 -8.97
CA SER A 194 -18.93 -2.51 -9.80
C SER A 194 -19.00 -3.68 -8.82
N THR A 195 -20.20 -4.25 -8.68
CA THR A 195 -20.45 -5.42 -7.84
C THR A 195 -20.66 -6.61 -8.76
N THR A 196 -19.66 -7.47 -8.90
CA THR A 196 -19.89 -8.87 -9.33
C THR A 196 -19.86 -9.71 -8.06
N LEU A 197 -21.03 -9.99 -7.50
CA LEU A 197 -21.19 -10.98 -6.45
C LEU A 197 -21.07 -12.37 -7.10
N GLY A 198 -19.91 -13.01 -6.95
CA GLY A 198 -19.75 -14.43 -7.25
C GLY A 198 -20.35 -15.25 -6.12
N SER A 199 -21.51 -15.86 -6.36
CA SER A 199 -22.16 -16.79 -5.45
C SER A 199 -21.33 -18.08 -5.32
N TRP A 200 -20.71 -18.30 -4.16
CA TRP A 200 -20.23 -19.61 -3.74
C TRP A 200 -20.90 -19.96 -2.41
N LEU A 201 -21.99 -20.71 -2.48
CA LEU A 201 -22.51 -21.50 -1.36
C LEU A 201 -22.31 -22.98 -1.73
N PRO A 202 -21.68 -23.80 -0.89
CA PRO A 202 -21.64 -25.23 -1.10
C PRO A 202 -23.04 -25.82 -0.91
N ARG A 203 -23.47 -26.65 -1.87
CA ARG A 203 -24.62 -27.54 -1.67
C ARG A 203 -24.15 -28.73 -0.86
N THR A 204 -24.68 -28.89 0.34
CA THR A 204 -24.80 -30.17 1.06
C THR A 204 -26.19 -30.21 1.66
#